data_AF-A0A0G0LXA6-F1
#
_entry.id   AF-A0A0G0LXA6-F1
#
_cell.length_a   1.000
_cell.length_b   1.000
_cell.length_c   1.000
_cell.angle_alpha   90.00
_cell.angle_beta   90.00
_cell.angle_gamma   90.00
#
_symmetry.space_group_name_H-M   'P 1'
#
loop_
_entity.id
_entity.type
_entity.pdbx_description
1 polymer ?
#
loop_
_entity_poly.entity_id
_entity_poly.type
_entity_poly.pdbx_seq_one_letter_code
_entity_poly.pdbx_strand_id
1 'polypeptide(L)'
;MIKLNVKEIINLFDVKSDDVRYDITSVIGVVGEDLGAALFKCYYEEKSGKKVTVSPSTVLSKRNPDGTKKGPRLDRWIYVQHSKNKSTAYQTEIKNWSAYAIKARKVGMDNKTIPAVGLLNWKDRIKRLQEREKNGENKVFYPMKKPADLPNKATIEPLIIYWSVLSKDGRNLDPYFRATMPIKGFKKLNVFSMSNYLRSIKKKELTLDMPGAEKRIRHLKKYFPSIA
;
A
#
# COMPACT_ATOMS: atom_id res chain seq x y z
N MET A 1 1.44 -19.20 -3.14
CA MET A 1 0.36 -18.28 -2.72
C MET A 1 0.15 -18.40 -1.21
N ILE A 2 -0.26 -17.32 -0.54
CA ILE A 2 -0.53 -17.27 0.92
C ILE A 2 -2.02 -17.06 1.16
N LYS A 3 -2.59 -17.82 2.10
CA LYS A 3 -3.97 -17.69 2.56
C LYS A 3 -4.04 -16.73 3.75
N LEU A 4 -4.95 -15.77 3.69
CA LEU A 4 -5.18 -14.76 4.73
C LEU A 4 -6.56 -14.95 5.33
N ASN A 5 -6.66 -14.90 6.65
CA ASN A 5 -7.94 -14.75 7.34
C ASN A 5 -8.28 -13.26 7.43
N VAL A 6 -9.34 -12.83 6.73
CA VAL A 6 -9.70 -11.42 6.57
C VAL A 6 -10.01 -10.77 7.93
N LYS A 7 -10.77 -11.46 8.78
CA LYS A 7 -11.17 -10.94 10.09
C LYS A 7 -9.98 -10.79 11.02
N GLU A 8 -9.11 -11.81 11.08
CA GLU A 8 -7.94 -11.77 11.97
C GLU A 8 -6.92 -10.71 11.54
N ILE A 9 -6.77 -10.50 10.24
CA ILE A 9 -5.90 -9.43 9.73
C ILE A 9 -6.46 -8.03 10.07
N ILE A 10 -7.78 -7.82 9.95
CA ILE A 10 -8.39 -6.56 10.40
C ILE A 10 -8.20 -6.39 11.92
N ASN A 11 -8.47 -7.42 12.71
CA ASN A 11 -8.26 -7.38 14.16
C ASN A 11 -6.81 -7.03 14.52
N LEU A 12 -5.86 -7.74 13.90
CA LEU A 12 -4.43 -7.58 14.14
C LEU A 12 -4.00 -6.13 13.96
N PHE A 13 -4.45 -5.44 12.91
CA PHE A 13 -3.92 -4.12 12.57
C PHE A 13 -4.82 -2.92 12.94
N ASP A 14 -6.14 -3.09 13.06
CA ASP A 14 -7.09 -1.96 13.24
C ASP A 14 -7.68 -1.86 14.65
N VAL A 15 -7.81 -2.97 15.36
CA VAL A 15 -8.44 -3.02 16.70
C VAL A 15 -7.41 -2.67 17.79
N LYS A 16 -6.13 -2.99 17.53
CA LYS A 16 -4.99 -2.82 18.45
C LYS A 16 -5.16 -3.63 19.74
N SER A 17 -4.38 -4.69 19.85
CA SER A 17 -4.28 -5.52 21.05
C SER A 17 -2.87 -5.41 21.64
N ASP A 18 -2.76 -5.45 22.97
CA ASP A 18 -1.48 -5.21 23.65
C ASP A 18 -0.54 -6.41 23.58
N ASP A 19 -1.06 -7.62 23.39
CA ASP A 19 -0.32 -8.88 23.26
C ASP A 19 0.62 -8.92 22.04
N VAL A 20 0.23 -8.28 20.93
CA VAL A 20 1.00 -8.28 19.66
C VAL A 20 1.70 -6.94 19.38
N ARG A 21 1.62 -5.98 20.31
CA ARG A 21 2.10 -4.61 20.11
C ARG A 21 3.57 -4.52 19.76
N TYR A 22 4.40 -5.35 20.40
CA TYR A 22 5.86 -5.33 20.18
C TYR A 22 6.26 -6.16 18.95
N ASP A 23 5.40 -7.07 18.51
CA ASP A 23 5.67 -7.95 17.37
C ASP A 23 5.20 -7.40 16.03
N ILE A 24 4.29 -6.42 16.04
CA ILE A 24 3.65 -5.89 14.82
C ILE A 24 4.67 -5.37 13.80
N THR A 25 5.77 -4.75 14.25
CA THR A 25 6.82 -4.26 13.36
C THR A 25 7.51 -5.41 12.63
N SER A 26 7.75 -6.52 13.34
CA SER A 26 8.34 -7.74 12.78
C SER A 26 7.39 -8.38 11.77
N VAL A 27 6.09 -8.47 12.11
CA VAL A 27 5.06 -8.97 11.18
C VAL A 27 5.01 -8.11 9.91
N ILE A 28 4.96 -6.78 10.05
CA ILE A 28 5.00 -5.83 8.93
C ILE A 28 6.27 -6.01 8.09
N GLY A 29 7.44 -6.21 8.72
CA GLY A 29 8.69 -6.45 8.01
C GLY A 29 8.66 -7.72 7.15
N VAL A 30 7.91 -8.75 7.58
CA VAL A 30 7.75 -10.00 6.84
C VAL A 30 6.69 -9.90 5.74
N VAL A 31 5.54 -9.26 5.97
CA VAL A 31 4.41 -9.33 5.02
C VAL A 31 3.93 -7.99 4.47
N GLY A 32 4.15 -6.87 5.15
CA GLY A 32 3.38 -5.64 4.96
C GLY A 32 3.45 -5.06 3.54
N GLU A 33 4.64 -4.97 2.96
CA GLU A 33 4.81 -4.43 1.61
C GLU A 33 4.16 -5.31 0.53
N ASP A 34 4.39 -6.62 0.60
CA ASP A 34 3.80 -7.58 -0.34
C ASP A 34 2.29 -7.68 -0.18
N LEU A 35 1.80 -7.60 1.06
CA LEU A 35 0.39 -7.60 1.38
C LEU A 35 -0.31 -6.38 0.75
N GLY A 36 0.28 -5.19 0.86
CA GLY A 36 -0.27 -3.99 0.22
C GLY A 36 -0.34 -4.12 -1.30
N ALA A 37 0.73 -4.58 -1.94
CA ALA A 37 0.76 -4.76 -3.39
C ALA A 37 -0.23 -5.84 -3.86
N ALA A 38 -0.31 -6.96 -3.14
CA ALA A 38 -1.19 -8.08 -3.49
C ALA A 38 -2.68 -7.74 -3.27
N LEU A 39 -3.02 -7.01 -2.20
CA LEU A 39 -4.40 -6.53 -1.98
C LEU A 39 -4.82 -5.54 -3.06
N PHE A 40 -3.94 -4.61 -3.46
CA PHE A 40 -4.24 -3.70 -4.55
C PHE A 40 -4.44 -4.44 -5.87
N LYS A 41 -3.57 -5.40 -6.20
CA LYS A 41 -3.72 -6.28 -7.37
C LYS A 41 -5.09 -6.97 -7.36
N CYS A 42 -5.41 -7.65 -6.27
CA CYS A 42 -6.67 -8.38 -6.10
C CYS A 42 -7.88 -7.46 -6.30
N TYR A 43 -7.92 -6.33 -5.57
CA TYR A 43 -8.99 -5.33 -5.69
C TYR A 43 -9.17 -4.84 -7.13
N TYR A 44 -8.07 -4.45 -7.78
CA TYR A 44 -8.13 -3.82 -9.09
C TYR A 44 -8.53 -4.84 -10.17
N GLU A 45 -8.00 -6.06 -10.12
CA GLU A 45 -8.38 -7.16 -11.01
C GLU A 45 -9.86 -7.51 -10.85
N GLU A 46 -10.35 -7.68 -9.61
CA GLU A 46 -11.76 -7.98 -9.33
C GLU A 46 -12.70 -6.84 -9.78
N LYS A 47 -12.34 -5.58 -9.52
CA LYS A 47 -13.23 -4.45 -9.78
C LYS A 47 -13.27 -4.01 -11.24
N SER A 48 -12.15 -4.17 -11.96
CA SER A 48 -12.01 -3.64 -13.33
C SER A 48 -11.83 -4.71 -14.41
N GLY A 49 -11.57 -5.96 -14.03
CA GLY A 49 -11.20 -7.04 -14.96
C GLY A 49 -9.86 -6.82 -15.67
N LYS A 50 -9.04 -5.85 -15.25
CA LYS A 50 -7.76 -5.52 -15.87
C LYS A 50 -6.64 -6.27 -15.20
N LYS A 51 -5.74 -6.87 -16.00
CA LYS A 51 -4.55 -7.56 -15.51
C LYS A 51 -3.64 -6.59 -14.77
N VAL A 52 -3.23 -6.98 -13.56
CA VAL A 52 -2.29 -6.22 -12.73
C VAL A 52 -1.03 -7.04 -12.47
N THR A 53 0.13 -6.41 -12.67
CA THR A 53 1.44 -7.04 -12.47
C THR A 53 2.24 -6.23 -11.46
N VAL A 54 2.74 -6.88 -10.41
CA VAL A 54 3.63 -6.27 -9.42
C VAL A 54 5.06 -6.57 -9.85
N SER A 55 5.87 -5.53 -10.13
CA SER A 55 7.26 -5.74 -10.51
C SER A 55 8.10 -6.18 -9.31
N PRO A 56 9.03 -7.13 -9.49
CA PRO A 56 10.04 -7.44 -8.49
C PRO A 56 11.15 -6.37 -8.41
N SER A 57 11.19 -5.44 -9.37
CA SER A 57 12.21 -4.40 -9.45
C SER A 57 12.05 -3.34 -8.37
N THR A 58 13.16 -2.92 -7.75
CA THR A 58 13.18 -1.81 -6.80
C THR A 58 12.83 -0.49 -7.49
N VAL A 59 12.05 0.37 -6.81
CA VAL A 59 11.76 1.72 -7.31
C VAL A 59 12.85 2.68 -6.87
N LEU A 60 13.76 3.01 -7.78
CA LEU A 60 14.85 3.94 -7.52
C LEU A 60 14.52 5.30 -8.13
N SER A 61 14.85 6.39 -7.45
CA SER A 61 14.79 7.71 -8.09
C SER A 61 15.72 7.79 -9.30
N LYS A 62 15.49 8.76 -10.18
CA LYS A 62 16.51 9.15 -11.15
C LYS A 62 17.79 9.54 -10.37
N ARG A 63 18.96 9.10 -10.86
CA ARG A 63 20.25 9.51 -10.27
C ARG A 63 20.36 11.03 -10.37
N ASN A 64 20.91 11.64 -9.33
CA ASN A 64 21.38 13.01 -9.45
C ASN A 64 22.55 13.04 -10.46
N PRO A 65 22.72 14.13 -11.23
CA PRO A 65 23.87 14.31 -12.14
C PRO A 65 25.24 14.16 -11.44
N ASP A 66 25.29 14.41 -10.13
CA ASP A 66 26.47 14.34 -9.26
C ASP A 66 26.92 12.91 -8.86
N GLY A 67 26.23 11.85 -9.33
CA GLY A 67 26.64 10.47 -9.10
C GLY A 67 26.36 9.90 -7.70
N THR A 68 25.77 10.67 -6.78
CA THR A 68 25.49 10.18 -5.43
C THR A 68 24.27 9.24 -5.39
N LYS A 69 24.39 8.09 -4.69
CA LYS A 69 23.34 7.05 -4.58
C LYS A 69 22.12 7.42 -3.69
N LYS A 70 21.93 8.70 -3.33
CA LYS A 70 21.08 9.16 -2.21
C LYS A 70 19.70 9.74 -2.59
N GLY A 71 19.09 9.29 -3.69
CA GLY A 71 17.72 9.68 -3.99
C GLY A 71 16.67 8.81 -3.28
N PRO A 72 15.39 9.27 -3.18
CA PRO A 72 14.34 8.49 -2.54
C PRO A 72 14.14 7.14 -3.25
N ARG A 73 13.76 6.12 -2.47
CA ARG A 73 13.27 4.85 -2.98
C ARG A 73 11.80 4.72 -2.65
N LEU A 74 11.03 4.14 -3.57
CA LEU A 74 9.68 3.68 -3.25
C LEU A 74 9.66 2.16 -3.19
N ASP A 75 8.53 1.63 -2.78
CA ASP A 75 8.35 0.23 -2.43
C ASP A 75 8.16 -0.65 -3.67
N ARG A 76 7.23 -0.29 -4.56
CA ARG A 76 6.88 -1.14 -5.72
C ARG A 76 6.56 -0.35 -6.99
N TRP A 77 6.87 -0.97 -8.13
CA TRP A 77 6.20 -0.66 -9.39
C TRP A 77 5.01 -1.60 -9.56
N ILE A 78 3.83 -1.05 -9.85
CA ILE A 78 2.62 -1.83 -10.15
C ILE A 78 2.09 -1.43 -11.52
N TYR A 79 1.85 -2.40 -12.39
CA TYR A 79 1.41 -2.20 -13.77
C TYR A 79 -0.04 -2.62 -13.94
N VAL A 80 -0.84 -1.77 -14.56
CA VAL A 80 -2.21 -2.08 -14.96
C VAL A 80 -2.31 -2.02 -16.48
N GLN A 81 -2.70 -3.13 -17.10
CA GLN A 81 -2.91 -3.19 -18.54
C GLN A 81 -4.37 -2.81 -18.87
N HIS A 82 -4.57 -1.65 -19.50
CA HIS A 82 -5.92 -1.19 -19.90
C HIS A 82 -6.37 -1.79 -21.22
N SER A 83 -5.45 -1.88 -22.19
CA SER A 83 -5.59 -2.51 -23.51
C SER A 83 -4.21 -2.85 -24.08
N LYS A 84 -4.08 -3.56 -25.21
CA LYS A 84 -2.78 -3.98 -25.81
C LYS A 84 -1.73 -2.86 -25.87
N ASN A 85 -2.14 -1.62 -26.12
CA ASN A 85 -1.25 -0.48 -26.31
C ASN A 85 -1.33 0.58 -25.19
N LYS A 86 -2.13 0.36 -24.15
CA LYS A 86 -2.34 1.32 -23.06
C LYS A 86 -2.16 0.65 -21.71
N SER A 87 -1.23 1.16 -20.93
CA SER A 87 -0.99 0.72 -19.56
C SER A 87 -0.69 1.91 -18.65
N THR A 88 -0.99 1.74 -17.36
CA THR A 88 -0.55 2.65 -16.30
C THR A 88 0.53 1.96 -15.49
N ALA A 89 1.60 2.69 -15.22
CA ALA A 89 2.67 2.29 -14.32
C ALA A 89 2.60 3.14 -13.05
N TYR A 90 2.21 2.50 -11.95
CA TYR A 90 2.17 3.12 -10.65
C TYR A 90 3.53 3.09 -9.98
N GLN A 91 4.10 4.27 -9.75
CA GLN A 91 5.21 4.41 -8.80
C GLN A 91 4.61 4.42 -7.40
N THR A 92 4.83 3.34 -6.64
CA THR A 92 4.00 3.02 -5.49
C THR A 92 4.76 3.11 -4.18
N GLU A 93 4.22 3.88 -3.24
CA GLU A 93 4.60 3.84 -1.82
C GLU A 93 3.55 3.07 -1.02
N ILE A 94 3.99 2.20 -0.11
CA ILE A 94 3.15 1.36 0.74
C ILE A 94 3.43 1.73 2.21
N LYS A 95 2.42 2.29 2.86
CA LYS A 95 2.45 2.71 4.26
C LYS A 95 1.63 1.78 5.12
N ASN A 96 2.33 0.95 5.89
CA ASN A 96 1.75 0.10 6.93
C ASN A 96 1.33 0.89 8.19
N TRP A 97 0.72 2.07 8.01
CA TRP A 97 0.24 2.91 9.10
C TRP A 97 -1.04 2.30 9.71
N SER A 98 -0.86 1.28 10.53
CA SER A 98 -1.90 0.62 11.30
C SER A 98 -2.18 1.34 12.62
N ALA A 99 -3.09 0.82 13.44
CA ALA A 99 -3.42 1.36 14.76
C ALA A 99 -2.24 1.35 15.76
N TYR A 100 -1.12 0.69 15.42
CA TYR A 100 0.08 0.60 16.25
C TYR A 100 1.09 1.70 15.97
N ALA A 101 0.98 2.38 14.83
CA ALA A 101 1.88 3.48 14.51
C ALA A 101 1.73 4.63 15.52
N ILE A 102 2.83 5.39 15.71
CA ILE A 102 2.87 6.51 16.63
C ILE A 102 1.75 7.51 16.27
N LYS A 103 0.92 7.88 17.27
CA LYS A 103 -0.26 8.75 17.12
C LYS A 103 -1.36 8.22 16.18
N ALA A 104 -1.34 6.93 15.83
CA ALA A 104 -2.43 6.33 15.07
C ALA A 104 -3.71 6.23 15.90
N ARG A 105 -4.86 6.37 15.23
CA ARG A 105 -6.17 6.17 15.84
C ARG A 105 -6.50 4.68 15.87
N LYS A 106 -7.07 4.21 16.98
CA LYS A 106 -7.79 2.93 17.01
C LYS A 106 -9.02 3.08 16.11
N VAL A 107 -9.26 2.08 15.27
CA VAL A 107 -10.42 2.10 14.36
C VAL A 107 -11.55 1.26 14.91
N GLY A 108 -11.23 0.11 15.51
CA GLY A 108 -12.23 -0.82 16.05
C GLY A 108 -13.01 -1.55 14.95
N MET A 109 -14.18 -2.08 15.33
CA MET A 109 -15.04 -2.91 14.47
C MET A 109 -16.44 -2.33 14.25
N ASP A 110 -16.78 -1.20 14.87
CA ASP A 110 -18.09 -0.60 14.74
C ASP A 110 -18.24 0.16 13.40
N ASN A 111 -19.01 -0.41 12.49
CA ASN A 111 -19.25 0.15 11.16
C ASN A 111 -19.83 1.57 11.17
N LYS A 112 -20.49 2.00 12.25
CA LYS A 112 -21.05 3.36 12.33
C LYS A 112 -19.98 4.42 12.54
N THR A 113 -18.93 4.12 13.28
CA THR A 113 -17.88 5.08 13.66
C THR A 113 -16.67 5.06 12.73
N ILE A 114 -16.42 3.93 12.06
CA ILE A 114 -15.27 3.73 11.16
C ILE A 114 -15.14 4.83 10.07
N PRO A 115 -16.20 5.25 9.35
CA PRO A 115 -16.08 6.29 8.33
C PRO A 115 -15.57 7.64 8.87
N ALA A 116 -16.02 8.04 10.06
CA ALA A 116 -15.56 9.27 10.72
C ALA A 116 -14.07 9.19 11.08
N VAL A 117 -13.61 8.06 11.60
CA VAL A 117 -12.18 7.80 11.85
C VAL A 117 -11.39 7.86 10.53
N GLY A 118 -11.93 7.27 9.46
CA GLY A 118 -11.35 7.31 8.12
C GLY A 118 -11.13 8.74 7.60
N LEU A 119 -12.08 9.64 7.85
CA LEU A 119 -11.96 11.05 7.47
C LEU A 119 -10.84 11.75 8.23
N LEU A 120 -10.75 11.53 9.55
CA LEU A 120 -9.69 12.12 10.36
C LEU A 120 -8.31 11.61 9.94
N ASN A 121 -8.18 10.31 9.68
CA ASN A 121 -6.95 9.72 9.16
C ASN A 121 -6.56 10.34 7.82
N TRP A 122 -7.52 10.47 6.89
CA TRP A 122 -7.26 11.06 5.57
C TRP A 122 -6.85 12.54 5.67
N LYS A 123 -7.48 13.33 6.54
CA LYS A 123 -7.09 14.73 6.81
C LYS A 123 -5.64 14.84 7.29
N ASP A 124 -5.20 13.93 8.15
CA ASP A 124 -3.80 13.92 8.60
C ASP A 124 -2.84 13.52 7.47
N ARG A 125 -3.21 12.54 6.64
CA ARG A 125 -2.39 12.08 5.51
C ARG A 125 -2.25 13.18 4.46
N ILE A 126 -3.34 13.83 4.08
CA ILE A 126 -3.30 14.85 3.03
C ILE A 126 -2.46 16.05 3.44
N LYS A 127 -2.49 16.44 4.72
CA LYS A 127 -1.60 17.48 5.26
C LYS A 127 -0.12 17.11 5.06
N ARG A 128 0.26 15.87 5.38
CA ARG A 128 1.65 15.38 5.22
C ARG A 128 2.06 15.21 3.77
N LEU A 129 1.14 14.79 2.89
CA LEU A 129 1.39 14.72 1.46
C LEU A 129 1.63 16.10 0.83
N GLN A 130 1.07 17.16 1.42
CA GLN A 130 1.19 18.55 0.96
C GLN A 130 2.37 19.32 1.59
N GLU A 131 3.10 18.70 2.53
CA GLU A 131 4.31 19.32 3.10
C GLU A 131 5.32 19.60 1.98
N ARG A 132 5.94 20.78 2.02
CA ARG A 132 6.96 21.20 1.05
C ARG A 132 8.25 20.40 1.21
N GLU A 133 8.61 20.11 2.45
CA GLU A 133 9.79 19.32 2.78
C GLU A 133 9.54 17.85 2.47
N LYS A 134 10.57 17.20 1.93
CA LYS A 134 10.51 15.78 1.60
C LYS A 134 10.31 14.96 2.88
N ASN A 135 9.31 14.08 2.88
CA ASN A 135 9.03 13.16 3.96
C ASN A 135 8.79 11.73 3.42
N GLY A 136 8.43 10.83 4.34
CA GLY A 136 8.19 9.43 4.00
C GLY A 136 7.02 9.19 3.05
N GLU A 137 6.06 10.11 2.92
CA GLU A 137 4.84 9.95 2.12
C GLU A 137 4.92 10.72 0.80
N ASN A 138 5.27 12.01 0.84
CA ASN A 138 5.31 12.86 -0.35
C ASN A 138 6.46 12.49 -1.32
N LYS A 139 7.40 11.62 -0.91
CA LYS A 139 8.41 11.06 -1.83
C LYS A 139 7.79 10.32 -3.03
N VAL A 140 6.53 9.88 -2.91
CA VAL A 140 5.76 9.26 -4.01
C VAL A 140 5.53 10.20 -5.20
N PHE A 141 5.72 11.50 -5.04
CA PHE A 141 5.58 12.48 -6.12
C PHE A 141 6.86 12.78 -6.88
N TYR A 142 7.99 12.24 -6.41
CA TYR A 142 9.28 12.44 -7.07
C TYR A 142 9.36 11.49 -8.27
N PRO A 143 9.75 11.97 -9.47
CA PRO A 143 9.87 11.10 -10.63
C PRO A 143 10.90 9.99 -10.41
N MET A 144 10.46 8.74 -10.57
CA MET A 144 11.32 7.57 -10.40
C MET A 144 11.98 7.16 -11.72
N LYS A 145 13.10 6.43 -11.64
CA LYS A 145 13.72 5.80 -12.81
C LYS A 145 12.78 4.68 -13.28
N LYS A 146 12.37 4.79 -14.54
CA LYS A 146 11.60 3.75 -15.22
C LYS A 146 12.45 2.47 -15.29
N PRO A 147 11.96 1.33 -14.77
CA PRO A 147 12.66 0.07 -14.85
C PRO A 147 12.58 -0.48 -16.29
N ALA A 148 13.54 -1.34 -16.66
CA ALA A 148 13.72 -1.78 -18.04
C ALA A 148 12.59 -2.68 -18.55
N ASP A 149 11.90 -3.36 -17.63
CA ASP A 149 10.72 -4.21 -17.88
C ASP A 149 9.44 -3.40 -18.12
N LEU A 150 9.48 -2.07 -18.00
CA LEU A 150 8.28 -1.23 -18.07
C LEU A 150 7.87 -0.94 -19.52
N PRO A 151 6.60 -1.19 -19.92
CA PRO A 151 6.15 -0.95 -21.28
C PRO A 151 6.48 0.46 -21.78
N ASN A 152 7.04 0.60 -22.98
CA ASN A 152 7.57 1.88 -23.48
C ASN A 152 6.57 3.04 -23.43
N LYS A 153 5.27 2.77 -23.67
CA LYS A 153 4.19 3.77 -23.70
C LYS A 153 3.32 3.85 -22.44
N ALA A 154 3.75 3.28 -21.31
CA ALA A 154 2.98 3.34 -20.08
C ALA A 154 2.93 4.76 -19.50
N THR A 155 1.73 5.21 -19.09
CA THR A 155 1.56 6.45 -18.33
C THR A 155 2.02 6.22 -16.90
N ILE A 156 2.93 7.06 -16.41
CA ILE A 156 3.38 6.99 -15.01
C ILE A 156 2.43 7.79 -14.13
N GLU A 157 1.94 7.19 -13.06
CA GLU A 157 1.12 7.86 -12.05
C GLU A 157 1.59 7.51 -10.63
N PRO A 158 1.44 8.40 -9.64
CA PRO A 158 1.74 8.06 -8.26
C PRO A 158 0.59 7.26 -7.65
N LEU A 159 0.95 6.25 -6.86
CA LEU A 159 0.03 5.47 -6.05
C LEU A 159 0.57 5.42 -4.62
N ILE A 160 -0.30 5.68 -3.65
CA ILE A 160 -0.01 5.38 -2.26
C ILE A 160 -1.00 4.36 -1.74
N ILE A 161 -0.47 3.31 -1.12
CA ILE A 161 -1.25 2.24 -0.49
C ILE A 161 -1.10 2.41 1.01
N TYR A 162 -2.21 2.64 1.72
CA TYR A 162 -2.23 2.74 3.17
C TYR A 162 -2.86 1.50 3.80
N TRP A 163 -2.34 1.09 4.94
CA TRP A 163 -3.05 0.14 5.79
C TRP A 163 -4.37 0.75 6.30
N SER A 164 -4.28 1.97 6.84
CA SER A 164 -5.36 2.62 7.59
C SER A 164 -6.70 2.68 6.84
N VAL A 165 -7.79 2.66 7.61
CA VAL A 165 -9.09 3.13 7.12
C VAL A 165 -8.97 4.59 6.69
N LEU A 166 -9.47 4.88 5.48
CA LEU A 166 -9.47 6.22 4.89
C LEU A 166 -10.86 6.54 4.35
N SER A 167 -11.31 7.78 4.51
CA SER A 167 -12.54 8.24 3.88
C SER A 167 -12.36 9.67 3.41
N LYS A 168 -12.75 9.96 2.16
CA LYS A 168 -12.66 11.31 1.61
C LYS A 168 -13.74 12.24 2.19
N ASP A 169 -14.89 11.68 2.55
CA ASP A 169 -16.12 12.39 2.90
C ASP A 169 -16.65 12.04 4.31
N GLY A 170 -16.02 11.08 4.98
CA GLY A 170 -16.45 10.59 6.28
C GLY A 170 -17.72 9.76 6.26
N ARG A 171 -18.13 9.28 5.08
CA ARG A 171 -19.35 8.50 4.88
C ARG A 171 -19.05 7.19 4.15
N ASN A 172 -18.29 7.27 3.06
CA ASN A 172 -17.97 6.13 2.21
C ASN A 172 -16.58 5.59 2.53
N LEU A 173 -16.46 4.25 2.55
CA LEU A 173 -15.20 3.53 2.71
C LEU A 173 -14.73 2.95 1.37
N ASP A 174 -14.72 3.79 0.34
CA ASP A 174 -14.19 3.39 -0.97
C ASP A 174 -12.73 2.94 -0.80
N PRO A 175 -12.37 1.70 -1.20
CA PRO A 175 -11.00 1.24 -1.05
C PRO A 175 -10.02 2.00 -1.94
N TYR A 176 -10.49 2.57 -3.04
CA TYR A 176 -9.68 3.29 -4.01
C TYR A 176 -10.33 4.61 -4.38
N PHE A 177 -9.59 5.70 -4.27
CA PHE A 177 -10.03 7.03 -4.71
C PHE A 177 -8.86 7.85 -5.23
N ARG A 178 -9.19 8.96 -5.91
CA ARG A 178 -8.21 9.91 -6.44
C ARG A 178 -8.30 11.22 -5.68
N ALA A 179 -7.14 11.79 -5.36
CA ALA A 179 -7.02 13.08 -4.72
C ALA A 179 -6.23 14.04 -5.60
N THR A 180 -6.68 15.29 -5.68
CA THR A 180 -5.95 16.37 -6.36
C THR A 180 -4.85 16.88 -5.45
N MET A 181 -3.64 17.05 -6.00
CA MET A 181 -2.47 17.48 -5.24
C MET A 181 -1.99 18.84 -5.76
N PRO A 182 -1.88 19.87 -4.91
CA PRO A 182 -1.41 21.19 -5.29
C PRO A 182 0.12 21.26 -5.34
N ILE A 183 0.74 20.32 -6.05
CA ILE A 183 2.21 20.18 -6.16
C ILE A 183 2.66 20.20 -7.62
N LYS A 184 3.91 20.61 -7.87
CA LYS A 184 4.51 20.61 -9.20
C LYS A 184 4.78 19.16 -9.65
N GLY A 185 4.42 18.83 -10.89
CA GLY A 185 4.55 17.47 -11.43
C GLY A 185 3.23 16.71 -11.41
N PHE A 186 3.15 15.64 -10.61
CA PHE A 186 1.92 14.84 -10.51
C PHE A 186 0.81 15.60 -9.79
N LYS A 187 -0.20 16.06 -10.55
CA LYS A 187 -1.37 16.79 -10.01
C LYS A 187 -2.44 15.90 -9.38
N LYS A 188 -2.32 14.58 -9.54
CA LYS A 188 -3.28 13.59 -9.04
C LYS A 188 -2.53 12.50 -8.30
N LEU A 189 -3.11 12.04 -7.19
CA LEU A 189 -2.65 10.89 -6.42
C LEU A 189 -3.72 9.82 -6.46
N ASN A 190 -3.33 8.60 -6.81
CA ASN A 190 -4.16 7.43 -6.58
C ASN A 190 -3.91 6.93 -5.15
N VAL A 191 -4.99 6.70 -4.41
CA VAL A 191 -4.94 6.28 -3.00
C VAL A 191 -5.69 4.97 -2.87
N PHE A 192 -5.06 3.98 -2.25
CA PHE A 192 -5.68 2.72 -1.91
C PHE A 192 -5.61 2.48 -0.39
N SER A 193 -6.72 2.07 0.22
CA SER A 193 -6.80 1.66 1.62
C SER A 193 -6.99 0.14 1.70
N MET A 194 -5.99 -0.54 2.25
CA MET A 194 -6.05 -1.98 2.49
C MET A 194 -7.18 -2.32 3.46
N SER A 195 -7.32 -1.57 4.56
CA SER A 195 -8.38 -1.83 5.54
C SER A 195 -9.77 -1.67 4.94
N ASN A 196 -10.02 -0.61 4.16
CA ASN A 196 -11.30 -0.44 3.46
C ASN A 196 -11.59 -1.63 2.54
N TYR A 197 -10.61 -2.08 1.76
CA TYR A 197 -10.79 -3.23 0.89
C TYR A 197 -11.11 -4.49 1.68
N LEU A 198 -10.32 -4.84 2.69
CA LEU A 198 -10.54 -6.01 3.53
C LEU A 198 -11.92 -6.00 4.19
N ARG A 199 -12.39 -4.84 4.67
CA ARG A 199 -13.74 -4.68 5.24
C ARG A 199 -14.86 -4.84 4.22
N SER A 200 -14.59 -4.61 2.92
CA SER A 200 -15.55 -4.85 1.85
C SER A 200 -15.65 -6.33 1.43
N ILE A 201 -14.68 -7.16 1.83
CA ILE A 201 -14.66 -8.59 1.49
C ILE A 201 -15.58 -9.36 2.44
N LYS A 202 -16.55 -10.06 1.88
CA LYS A 202 -17.47 -10.95 2.63
C LYS A 202 -16.89 -12.34 2.90
N LYS A 203 -15.83 -12.73 2.19
CA LYS A 203 -15.17 -14.03 2.34
C LYS A 203 -14.38 -14.06 3.65
N LYS A 204 -14.38 -15.22 4.32
CA LYS A 204 -13.54 -15.44 5.52
C LYS A 204 -12.06 -15.41 5.18
N GLU A 205 -11.71 -15.93 4.01
CA GLU A 205 -10.33 -16.11 3.58
C GLU A 205 -10.08 -15.54 2.19
N LEU A 206 -8.87 -15.05 1.98
CA LEU A 206 -8.38 -14.54 0.71
C LEU A 206 -7.04 -15.21 0.39
N THR A 207 -6.87 -15.68 -0.84
CA THR A 207 -5.58 -16.22 -1.29
C THR A 207 -4.87 -15.16 -2.12
N LEU A 208 -3.67 -14.79 -1.70
CA LEU A 208 -2.86 -13.74 -2.34
C LEU A 208 -1.53 -14.29 -2.84
N ASP A 209 -1.09 -13.74 -3.97
CA ASP A 209 0.25 -13.95 -4.50
C ASP A 209 1.22 -12.96 -3.84
N MET A 210 2.03 -13.45 -2.89
CA MET A 210 2.97 -12.66 -2.07
C MET A 210 4.37 -13.30 -2.06
N PRO A 211 5.06 -13.37 -3.21
CA PRO A 211 6.25 -14.19 -3.37
C PRO A 211 7.43 -13.76 -2.50
N GLY A 212 7.56 -12.46 -2.18
CA GLY A 212 8.59 -11.95 -1.28
C GLY A 212 8.33 -12.34 0.18
N ALA A 213 7.07 -12.29 0.62
CA ALA A 213 6.66 -12.77 1.94
C ALA A 213 6.88 -14.27 2.07
N GLU A 214 6.50 -15.05 1.05
CA GLU A 214 6.76 -16.50 1.02
C GLU A 214 8.26 -16.81 1.13
N LYS A 215 9.10 -16.07 0.39
CA LYS A 215 10.55 -16.21 0.47
C LYS A 215 11.08 -15.91 1.88
N ARG A 216 10.61 -14.83 2.51
CA ARG A 216 11.01 -14.46 3.88
C ARG A 216 10.57 -15.52 4.89
N ILE A 217 9.35 -16.03 4.80
CA ILE A 217 8.84 -17.10 5.66
C ILE A 217 9.65 -18.38 5.47
N ARG A 218 9.98 -18.77 4.23
CA ARG A 218 10.85 -19.92 3.97
C ARG A 218 12.24 -19.75 4.59
N HIS A 219 12.82 -18.55 4.52
CA HIS A 219 14.09 -18.27 5.18
C HIS A 219 13.97 -18.40 6.70
N LEU A 220 12.90 -17.88 7.32
CA LEU A 220 12.67 -18.05 8.76
C LEU A 220 12.56 -19.53 9.14
N LYS A 221 11.78 -20.33 8.39
CA LYS A 221 11.65 -21.77 8.62
C LYS A 221 12.97 -22.55 8.48
N LYS A 222 13.88 -22.09 7.61
CA LYS A 222 15.22 -22.68 7.50
C LYS A 222 16.03 -22.56 8.79
N TYR A 223 15.88 -21.45 9.52
CA TYR A 223 16.62 -21.21 10.77
C TYR A 223 15.86 -21.69 12.01
N PHE A 224 14.54 -21.75 11.95
CA PHE A 224 13.66 -22.18 13.04
C PHE A 224 12.72 -23.32 12.58
N PRO A 225 13.26 -24.52 12.33
CA PRO A 225 12.50 -25.61 11.69
C PRO A 225 11.35 -26.16 12.53
N SER A 226 11.33 -25.91 13.83
CA SER A 226 10.30 -26.40 14.77
C SER A 226 9.06 -25.50 14.89
N ILE A 227 9.03 -24.32 14.26
CA ILE A 227 7.90 -23.39 14.34
C ILE A 227 6.97 -23.59 13.12
N ALA A 228 5.73 -24.02 13.38
CA ALA A 228 4.71 -24.34 12.37
C ALA A 228 3.98 -23.10 11.84
#